data_AF-A0A7S0SV53-F1
#
_entry.id   AF-A0A7S0SV53-F1
#
_cell.length_a   1.000
_cell.length_b   1.000
_cell.length_c   1.000
_cell.angle_alpha   90.00
_cell.angle_beta   90.00
_cell.angle_gamma   90.00
#
_symmetry.space_group_name_H-M   'P 1'
#
loop_
_entity.id
_entity.type
_entity.pdbx_description
1 polymer ?
#
loop_
_entity_poly.entity_id
_entity_poly.type
_entity_poly.pdbx_seq_one_letter_code
_entity_poly.pdbx_strand_id
1 'polypeptide(L)'
;FDDIIDDKDIDINNKSRKILSTNANISSDEEDTDTMSMDIDVDNEDNDDTSVDVSHALRRLEVADEKARSVHVELPFILAKNLVLREYQHVGVNWLVSLHERRLNGILADEMGLGKTIQTIVLLAYLACYRGLWGPHLIVVPTS
;
A
#
# COMPACT_ATOMS: atom_id res chain seq x y z
N PHE A 1 46.87 6.25 -37.56
CA PHE A 1 47.03 6.77 -36.19
C PHE A 1 45.79 7.63 -35.92
N ASP A 2 44.58 7.10 -36.12
CA ASP A 2 43.88 6.13 -35.25
C ASP A 2 43.58 6.84 -33.92
N ASP A 3 42.34 7.13 -33.50
CA ASP A 3 41.15 6.28 -33.62
C ASP A 3 39.83 7.06 -33.80
N ILE A 4 38.96 6.38 -34.53
CA ILE A 4 37.57 6.67 -34.88
C ILE A 4 36.67 6.42 -33.66
N ILE A 5 35.74 7.34 -33.41
CA ILE A 5 34.56 7.12 -32.55
C ILE A 5 33.46 6.62 -33.49
N ASP A 6 33.03 5.37 -33.32
CA ASP A 6 31.92 4.77 -34.06
C ASP A 6 30.81 4.31 -33.10
N ASP A 7 29.59 4.57 -33.56
CA ASP A 7 28.28 4.31 -32.98
C ASP A 7 28.10 2.91 -32.38
N LYS A 8 27.39 2.85 -31.25
CA LYS A 8 26.60 1.67 -30.86
C LYS A 8 25.28 2.06 -30.22
N ASP A 9 24.26 2.10 -31.06
CA ASP A 9 22.87 1.85 -30.69
C ASP A 9 22.59 0.32 -30.61
N ILE A 10 21.74 -0.05 -29.63
CA ILE A 10 20.69 -1.10 -29.68
C ILE A 10 21.13 -2.58 -29.86
N ASP A 11 20.85 -3.45 -28.87
CA ASP A 11 19.71 -4.37 -29.02
C ASP A 11 19.26 -5.08 -27.72
N ILE A 12 17.95 -5.20 -27.64
CA ILE A 12 17.12 -5.83 -26.62
C ILE A 12 16.97 -7.32 -26.97
N ASN A 13 16.98 -8.19 -25.95
CA ASN A 13 16.41 -9.53 -26.01
C ASN A 13 17.18 -10.60 -26.82
N ASN A 14 18.17 -11.27 -26.19
CA ASN A 14 18.51 -12.68 -26.50
C ASN A 14 19.58 -13.24 -25.55
N LYS A 15 19.21 -13.58 -24.31
CA LYS A 15 20.04 -14.48 -23.49
C LYS A 15 19.24 -15.70 -23.05
N SER A 16 19.30 -16.70 -23.93
CA SER A 16 19.32 -18.12 -23.61
C SER A 16 17.99 -18.84 -23.39
N ARG A 17 17.33 -19.20 -24.50
CA ARG A 17 16.70 -20.52 -24.63
C ARG A 17 17.72 -21.50 -25.24
N LYS A 18 18.06 -22.55 -24.49
CA LYS A 18 18.51 -23.85 -25.01
C LYS A 18 18.21 -24.91 -23.93
N ILE A 19 16.97 -25.42 -23.86
CA ILE A 19 16.60 -26.81 -24.25
C ILE A 19 17.79 -27.77 -24.39
N LEU A 20 17.83 -28.85 -23.59
CA LEU A 20 17.54 -30.22 -24.07
C LEU A 20 17.77 -31.31 -22.99
N SER A 21 16.67 -32.01 -22.68
CA SER A 21 16.52 -33.45 -22.35
C SER A 21 17.32 -34.12 -21.21
N THR A 22 16.64 -34.78 -20.27
CA THR A 22 16.30 -36.23 -20.36
C THR A 22 15.80 -36.76 -19.00
N ASN A 23 14.53 -37.18 -18.99
CA ASN A 23 13.82 -38.26 -18.27
C ASN A 23 14.43 -38.91 -17.01
N ALA A 24 13.61 -38.99 -15.93
CA ALA A 24 13.10 -40.25 -15.36
C ALA A 24 12.00 -39.98 -14.31
N ASN A 25 10.88 -40.69 -14.43
CA ASN A 25 9.77 -40.77 -13.45
C ASN A 25 10.21 -41.49 -12.16
N ILE A 26 9.62 -41.14 -11.00
CA ILE A 26 8.79 -42.03 -10.13
C ILE A 26 8.59 -41.45 -8.70
N SER A 27 7.29 -41.37 -8.35
CA SER A 27 6.59 -41.46 -7.06
C SER A 27 6.90 -40.55 -5.85
N SER A 28 5.77 -40.08 -5.30
CA SER A 28 5.39 -39.97 -3.88
C SER A 28 6.23 -39.05 -2.99
N ASP A 29 5.64 -37.94 -2.56
CA ASP A 29 5.06 -37.85 -1.21
C ASP A 29 4.28 -36.54 -1.05
N GLU A 30 3.13 -36.66 -0.41
CA GLU A 30 2.30 -35.56 0.10
C GLU A 30 3.10 -34.77 1.15
N GLU A 31 2.97 -33.44 1.19
CA GLU A 31 2.82 -32.68 2.44
C GLU A 31 2.13 -31.34 2.17
N ASP A 32 1.14 -31.07 3.02
CA ASP A 32 0.12 -30.04 2.96
C ASP A 32 0.66 -28.61 3.09
N THR A 33 0.08 -27.67 2.34
CA THR A 33 0.08 -26.25 2.73
C THR A 33 -1.35 -25.72 2.67
N ASP A 34 -1.96 -25.60 3.85
CA ASP A 34 -3.27 -25.00 4.08
C ASP A 34 -3.32 -23.59 3.46
N THR A 35 -4.00 -23.50 2.33
CA THR A 35 -4.48 -22.24 1.78
C THR A 35 -5.76 -21.90 2.54
N MET A 36 -5.68 -21.04 3.56
CA MET A 36 -6.88 -20.43 4.15
C MET A 36 -7.50 -19.46 3.14
N SER A 37 -8.36 -19.98 2.27
CA SER A 37 -9.38 -19.21 1.56
C SER A 37 -10.52 -18.92 2.54
N MET A 38 -10.68 -17.65 2.94
CA MET A 38 -11.95 -17.21 3.53
C MET A 38 -12.90 -16.85 2.39
N ASP A 39 -13.75 -17.80 2.03
CA ASP A 39 -14.95 -17.56 1.24
C ASP A 39 -15.88 -16.63 2.04
N ILE A 40 -16.28 -15.51 1.45
CA ILE A 40 -17.33 -14.65 2.00
C ILE A 40 -18.62 -15.03 1.27
N ASP A 41 -19.44 -15.83 1.94
CA ASP A 41 -20.81 -16.09 1.55
C ASP A 41 -21.59 -14.76 1.54
N VAL A 42 -22.09 -14.38 0.37
CA VAL A 42 -23.05 -13.28 0.22
C VAL A 42 -24.45 -13.89 0.28
N ASP A 43 -24.93 -14.12 1.49
CA ASP A 43 -26.36 -14.35 1.72
C ASP A 43 -27.08 -13.00 1.81
N ASN A 44 -27.93 -12.76 0.82
CA ASN A 44 -28.94 -11.71 0.86
C ASN A 44 -30.14 -12.23 1.66
N GLU A 45 -30.41 -11.65 2.83
CA GLU A 45 -31.74 -11.62 3.42
C GLU A 45 -32.06 -10.20 3.88
N ASP A 46 -33.07 -9.62 3.23
CA ASP A 46 -33.70 -8.35 3.59
C ASP A 46 -34.37 -8.48 4.97
N ASN A 47 -33.87 -7.77 6.00
CA ASN A 47 -34.64 -7.37 7.18
C ASN A 47 -34.02 -6.12 7.87
N ASP A 48 -34.89 -5.16 8.16
CA ASP A 48 -34.69 -3.85 8.79
C ASP A 48 -33.90 -3.89 10.11
N ASP A 49 -32.66 -3.38 10.17
CA ASP A 49 -31.94 -3.23 11.45
C ASP A 49 -30.73 -2.26 11.40
N THR A 50 -30.94 -1.02 11.84
CA THR A 50 -29.93 0.06 12.01
C THR A 50 -28.73 -0.31 12.93
N SER A 51 -28.72 -1.51 13.51
CA SER A 51 -27.71 -2.01 14.45
C SER A 51 -26.54 -2.75 13.78
N VAL A 52 -26.70 -3.22 12.54
CA VAL A 52 -25.71 -4.05 11.83
C VAL A 52 -24.47 -3.24 11.35
N ASP A 53 -24.60 -1.92 11.23
CA ASP A 53 -23.54 -1.07 10.67
C ASP A 53 -22.43 -0.75 11.69
N VAL A 54 -22.78 -0.55 12.97
CA VAL A 54 -21.81 -0.06 13.98
C VAL A 54 -20.79 -1.13 14.37
N SER A 55 -21.24 -2.35 14.68
CA SER A 55 -20.33 -3.43 15.07
C SER A 55 -19.35 -3.77 13.96
N HIS A 56 -19.82 -3.74 12.70
CA HIS A 56 -18.95 -3.97 11.56
C HIS A 56 -17.94 -2.83 11.36
N ALA A 57 -18.36 -1.57 11.52
CA ALA A 57 -17.47 -0.42 11.44
C ALA A 57 -16.37 -0.46 12.51
N LEU A 58 -16.72 -0.80 13.76
CA LEU A 58 -15.76 -0.94 14.86
C LEU A 58 -14.69 -2.01 14.57
N ARG A 59 -15.10 -3.17 14.05
CA ARG A 59 -14.15 -4.23 13.68
C ARG A 59 -13.19 -3.77 12.57
N ARG A 60 -13.67 -3.03 11.57
CA ARG A 60 -12.80 -2.49 10.50
C ARG A 60 -11.81 -1.47 11.04
N LEU A 61 -12.19 -0.67 12.04
CA LEU A 61 -11.32 0.30 12.70
C LEU A 61 -10.24 -0.39 13.54
N GLU A 62 -10.58 -1.42 14.31
CA GLU A 62 -9.63 -2.19 15.11
C GLU A 62 -8.54 -2.82 14.22
N VAL A 63 -8.95 -3.47 13.13
CA VAL A 63 -8.03 -4.02 12.13
C VAL A 63 -7.21 -2.92 11.45
N ALA A 64 -7.73 -1.69 11.33
CA ALA A 64 -6.99 -0.57 10.77
C ALA A 64 -5.86 -0.11 11.71
N ASP A 65 -6.14 -0.04 13.00
CA ASP A 65 -5.22 0.40 14.05
C ASP A 65 -4.06 -0.59 14.24
N GLU A 66 -4.36 -1.90 14.25
CA GLU A 66 -3.32 -2.92 14.40
C GLU A 66 -2.39 -2.99 13.18
N LYS A 67 -2.93 -2.85 11.97
CA LYS A 67 -2.12 -2.75 10.74
C LYS A 67 -1.26 -1.48 10.72
N ALA A 68 -1.78 -0.37 11.23
CA ALA A 68 -1.05 0.91 11.27
C ALA A 68 0.22 0.85 12.13
N ARG A 69 0.19 0.07 13.22
CA ARG A 69 1.35 -0.12 14.10
C ARG A 69 2.39 -1.10 13.55
N SER A 70 1.99 -2.01 12.67
CA SER A 70 2.85 -3.08 12.15
C SER A 70 3.44 -2.78 10.77
N VAL A 71 2.81 -1.93 9.96
CA VAL A 71 3.27 -1.61 8.61
C VAL A 71 4.09 -0.34 8.65
N HIS A 72 5.30 -0.35 8.05
CA HIS A 72 6.07 0.86 7.81
C HIS A 72 5.88 1.31 6.36
N VAL A 73 5.21 2.45 6.14
CA VAL A 73 5.08 3.03 4.81
C VAL A 73 6.40 3.65 4.37
N GLU A 74 6.93 3.19 3.23
CA GLU A 74 8.08 3.81 2.59
C GLU A 74 7.74 5.22 2.09
N LEU A 75 8.68 6.15 2.28
CA LEU A 75 8.54 7.53 1.85
C LEU A 75 8.60 7.62 0.31
N PRO A 76 7.57 8.18 -0.34
CA PRO A 76 7.55 8.38 -1.79
C PRO A 76 8.75 9.20 -2.29
N PHE A 77 9.31 8.81 -3.43
CA PHE A 77 10.47 9.48 -4.04
C PHE A 77 10.21 10.93 -4.46
N ILE A 78 8.94 11.33 -4.61
CA ILE A 78 8.54 12.71 -4.97
C ILE A 78 8.74 13.68 -3.81
N LEU A 79 8.86 13.18 -2.58
CA LEU A 79 9.14 14.00 -1.41
C LEU A 79 10.61 14.41 -1.38
N ALA A 80 10.91 15.48 -0.64
CA ALA A 80 12.28 15.98 -0.52
C ALA A 80 13.20 14.91 0.08
N LYS A 81 14.38 14.70 -0.53
CA LYS A 81 15.33 13.65 -0.12
C LYS A 81 15.83 13.79 1.32
N ASN A 82 15.80 15.00 1.87
CA ASN A 82 16.20 15.31 3.24
C ASN A 82 15.02 15.36 4.23
N LEU A 83 13.80 15.03 3.79
CA LEU A 83 12.65 14.93 4.68
C LEU A 83 12.79 13.66 5.53
N VAL A 84 12.87 13.85 6.84
CA VAL A 84 12.85 12.76 7.81
C VAL A 84 11.63 12.94 8.70
N LEU A 85 10.75 11.94 8.72
CA LEU A 85 9.60 11.93 9.61
C LEU A 85 10.03 11.44 10.99
N ARG A 86 9.37 11.96 12.02
CA ARG A 86 9.51 11.43 13.38
C ARG A 86 8.70 10.15 13.52
N GLU A 87 9.06 9.30 14.47
CA GLU A 87 8.42 7.99 14.68
C GLU A 87 6.89 8.10 14.83
N TYR A 88 6.40 9.07 15.61
CA TYR A 88 4.96 9.30 15.76
C TYR A 88 4.29 9.73 14.44
N GLN A 89 5.02 10.40 13.54
CA GLN A 89 4.49 10.80 12.22
C GLN A 89 4.39 9.60 11.29
N HIS A 90 5.34 8.65 11.37
CA HIS A 90 5.22 7.38 10.66
C HIS A 90 3.96 6.63 11.09
N VAL A 91 3.74 6.49 12.40
CA VAL A 91 2.53 5.85 12.94
C VAL A 91 1.26 6.54 12.42
N GLY A 92 1.21 7.87 12.47
CA GLY A 92 0.07 8.64 11.96
C GLY A 92 -0.18 8.43 10.47
N VAL A 93 0.87 8.45 9.64
CA VAL A 93 0.76 8.21 8.20
C VAL A 93 0.31 6.77 7.91
N ASN A 94 0.89 5.78 8.57
CA ASN A 94 0.51 4.38 8.40
C ASN A 94 -0.96 4.16 8.76
N TRP A 95 -1.44 4.84 9.81
CA TRP A 95 -2.85 4.82 10.20
C TRP A 95 -3.75 5.42 9.12
N LEU A 96 -3.40 6.59 8.58
CA LEU A 96 -4.16 7.21 7.50
C LEU A 96 -4.21 6.34 6.23
N VAL A 97 -3.10 5.70 5.86
CA VAL A 97 -3.05 4.76 4.73
C VAL A 97 -3.96 3.56 4.99
N SER A 98 -3.92 3.01 6.20
CA SER A 98 -4.75 1.89 6.63
C SER A 98 -6.25 2.22 6.57
N LEU A 99 -6.64 3.43 6.98
CA LEU A 99 -8.01 3.93 6.84
C LEU A 99 -8.42 4.07 5.37
N HIS A 100 -7.56 4.64 4.53
CA HIS A 100 -7.83 4.79 3.10
C HIS A 100 -8.07 3.43 2.41
N GLU A 101 -7.23 2.42 2.68
CA GLU A 101 -7.41 1.06 2.14
C GLU A 101 -8.77 0.44 2.47
N ARG A 102 -9.33 0.79 3.64
CA ARG A 102 -10.61 0.28 4.13
C ARG A 102 -11.79 1.19 3.82
N ARG A 103 -11.56 2.29 3.09
CA ARG A 103 -12.56 3.33 2.80
C ARG A 103 -13.20 3.90 4.07
N LEU A 104 -12.40 4.05 5.11
CA LEU A 104 -12.80 4.67 6.37
C LEU A 104 -12.29 6.11 6.43
N ASN A 105 -13.07 6.98 7.08
CA ASN A 105 -12.66 8.34 7.39
C ASN A 105 -11.94 8.37 8.74
N GLY A 106 -11.02 9.33 8.92
CA GLY A 106 -10.25 9.50 10.14
C GLY A 106 -10.17 10.95 10.58
N ILE A 107 -10.03 11.15 11.89
CA ILE A 107 -9.75 12.45 12.50
C ILE A 107 -8.40 12.35 13.21
N LEU A 108 -7.47 13.24 12.85
CA LEU A 108 -6.21 13.39 13.60
C LEU A 108 -6.47 14.32 14.78
N ALA A 109 -6.60 13.75 15.97
CA ALA A 109 -6.85 14.48 17.22
C ALA A 109 -5.55 14.82 17.99
N ASP A 110 -4.42 14.84 17.29
CA ASP A 110 -3.10 15.12 17.86
C ASP A 110 -2.94 16.59 18.29
N GLU A 111 -2.10 16.82 19.29
CA GLU A 111 -1.65 18.15 19.75
C GLU A 111 -1.18 19.06 18.60
N MET A 112 -1.31 20.37 18.83
CA MET A 112 -0.82 21.39 17.87
C MET A 112 0.70 21.29 17.74
N GLY A 113 1.22 21.43 16.52
CA GLY A 113 2.66 21.39 16.25
C GLY A 113 3.26 20.00 15.98
N LEU A 114 2.49 18.91 16.06
CA LEU A 114 2.96 17.55 15.70
C LEU A 114 3.11 17.31 14.17
N GLY A 115 2.85 18.33 13.35
CA GLY A 115 3.05 18.24 11.91
C GLY A 115 1.95 17.47 11.17
N LYS A 116 0.69 17.67 11.53
CA LYS A 116 -0.47 17.13 10.79
C LYS A 116 -0.39 17.44 9.29
N THR A 117 0.04 18.65 8.92
CA THR A 117 0.23 19.05 7.52
C THR A 117 1.23 18.16 6.78
N ILE A 118 2.38 17.82 7.40
CA ILE A 118 3.35 16.96 6.73
C ILE A 118 2.83 15.53 6.60
N GLN A 119 2.09 15.03 7.60
CA GLN A 119 1.42 13.73 7.51
C GLN A 119 0.43 13.69 6.33
N THR A 120 -0.38 14.74 6.15
CA THR A 120 -1.30 14.87 5.01
C THR A 120 -0.56 14.89 3.67
N ILE A 121 0.54 15.64 3.55
CA ILE A 121 1.34 15.69 2.32
C ILE A 121 1.91 14.31 2.00
N VAL A 122 2.46 13.61 3.00
CA VAL A 122 3.02 12.26 2.81
C VAL A 122 1.94 11.28 2.39
N LEU A 123 0.74 11.34 2.98
CA LEU A 123 -0.39 10.53 2.57
C LEU A 123 -0.74 10.74 1.10
N LEU A 124 -0.87 11.99 0.64
CA LEU A 124 -1.19 12.29 -0.75
C LEU A 124 -0.09 11.81 -1.71
N ALA A 125 1.17 12.04 -1.35
CA ALA A 125 2.30 11.53 -2.13
C ALA A 125 2.32 10.00 -2.20
N TYR A 126 1.96 9.32 -1.11
CA TYR A 126 1.82 7.87 -1.07
C TYR A 126 0.73 7.38 -2.02
N LEU A 127 -0.43 8.03 -2.02
CA LEU A 127 -1.53 7.72 -2.92
C LEU A 127 -1.13 7.92 -4.40
N ALA A 128 -0.44 9.00 -4.71
CA ALA A 128 0.03 9.29 -6.07
C ALA A 128 1.05 8.24 -6.56
N CYS A 129 2.10 7.99 -5.78
CA CYS A 129 3.22 7.16 -6.23
C CYS A 129 2.92 5.65 -6.16
N TYR A 130 2.26 5.18 -5.11
CA TYR A 130 2.08 3.74 -4.87
C TYR A 130 0.69 3.24 -5.24
N ARG A 131 -0.32 4.11 -5.25
CA ARG A 131 -1.69 3.76 -5.67
C ARG A 131 -2.08 4.32 -7.04
N GLY A 132 -1.23 5.16 -7.64
CA GLY A 132 -1.53 5.80 -8.92
C GLY A 132 -2.68 6.83 -8.84
N LEU A 133 -3.07 7.23 -7.63
CA LEU A 133 -4.18 8.15 -7.38
C LEU A 133 -3.64 9.57 -7.23
N TRP A 134 -3.61 10.31 -8.34
CA TRP A 134 -3.09 11.68 -8.38
C TRP A 134 -4.12 12.77 -8.03
N GLY A 135 -5.41 12.44 -8.04
CA GLY A 135 -6.48 13.38 -7.70
C GLY A 135 -7.78 13.15 -8.49
N PRO A 136 -8.77 14.04 -8.31
CA PRO A 136 -8.70 15.34 -7.62
C PRO A 136 -8.67 15.23 -6.09
N HIS A 137 -7.87 16.08 -5.43
CA HIS A 137 -7.82 16.20 -3.97
C HIS A 137 -8.19 17.63 -3.55
N LEU A 138 -9.06 17.78 -2.54
CA LEU A 138 -9.48 19.07 -1.99
C LEU A 138 -8.93 19.23 -0.57
N ILE A 139 -8.23 20.34 -0.33
CA ILE A 139 -7.72 20.71 0.99
C ILE A 139 -8.32 22.08 1.34
N VAL A 140 -8.97 22.17 2.49
CA VAL A 140 -9.55 23.42 3.00
C VAL A 140 -8.83 23.78 4.30
N VAL A 141 -8.40 25.03 4.39
CA VAL A 141 -7.67 25.58 5.54
C VAL A 141 -8.29 26.93 5.91
N PRO A 142 -8.38 27.31 7.19
CA PRO A 142 -8.72 28.67 7.59
C PRO A 142 -7.76 29.68 6.96
N THR A 143 -8.23 30.91 6.73
CA THR A 143 -7.38 31.96 6.15
C THR A 143 -6.21 32.37 7.05
N SER A 144 -6.36 32.26 8.38
CA SER A 144 -5.34 32.54 9.40
C SER A 144 -5.87 32.27 10.79
#